data_AF-C5P1D4-F1
#
_entry.id   AF-C5P1D4-F1
#
_cell.length_a   1.000
_cell.length_b   1.000
_cell.length_c   1.000
_cell.angle_alpha   90.00
_cell.angle_beta   90.00
_cell.angle_gamma   90.00
#
_symmetry.space_group_name_H-M   'P 1'
#
loop_
_entity.id
_entity.type
_entity.pdbx_description
1 polymer ?
#
loop_
_entity_poly.entity_id
_entity_poly.type
_entity_poly.pdbx_seq_one_letter_code
_entity_poly.pdbx_strand_id
1 'polypeptide(L)'
;MASTLTFLARHAPKRLCVSSSIPNTAARLAAPRLFSNSSAARQYDESAYQATRLIPTGPDFRPHSPTAVGEASGLESDAGHNRKIRHYTVNFGPQHPAAHGVLRLILELNGEEIVRADPHVGLLHRGTEKLIEYKTYLQALPYFDRLDYVSMMTNEQCYSLAVEKLLNIEIPERAKWIRTLFGEITRILNHLMSVLSHAMDVGALTPFLWGFEEREKLMEFYERVSGARLHAAYVRPGGVHQDIPLGLLDDIYQWATQFGDRIDETEELLTDNRIWKARTQGIGVVSAADALNFGFTGVMLRGSGVPWDIRKSQPYDAYDQVEFDVPVGVNGDCYDRYLCRMEEFRQSLRIIHQCLNKMPAGPVRVEDYKINPPPRAAMKENMEALIHHFLLFTKGYAVPPGETYSAIEAPKGEMGVYIVSDGSERPYRCKIRAPGFAHLGCFDQISRGHLLADAVAIIGTMDLVFGEVDR
;
A
#
# COMPACT_ATOMS: atom_id res chain seq x y z
N MET A 1 34.67 -42.96 57.84
CA MET A 1 35.36 -41.84 58.51
C MET A 1 34.66 -40.57 58.02
N ALA A 2 33.87 -39.82 58.80
CA ALA A 2 34.21 -39.11 60.04
C ALA A 2 35.34 -38.08 59.81
N SER A 3 35.35 -36.82 60.31
CA SER A 3 34.43 -36.00 61.13
C SER A 3 35.12 -34.63 61.35
N THR A 4 34.53 -33.43 61.56
CA THR A 4 33.15 -32.87 61.69
C THR A 4 33.28 -31.32 61.50
N LEU A 5 32.25 -30.46 61.47
CA LEU A 5 31.64 -29.74 62.63
C LEU A 5 30.68 -28.65 62.04
N THR A 6 29.34 -28.67 62.25
CA THR A 6 28.55 -28.05 63.37
C THR A 6 28.59 -26.52 63.45
N PHE A 7 27.52 -25.75 63.75
CA PHE A 7 26.05 -26.00 63.93
C PHE A 7 25.35 -24.61 64.08
N LEU A 8 24.05 -24.57 64.46
CA LEU A 8 23.17 -23.40 64.72
C LEU A 8 22.64 -22.74 63.43
N ALA A 9 21.44 -23.05 62.91
CA ALA A 9 20.18 -23.54 63.48
C ALA A 9 19.47 -22.56 64.44
N ARG A 10 18.35 -21.97 63.98
CA ARG A 10 17.17 -21.64 64.80
C ARG A 10 15.88 -21.53 63.98
N HIS A 11 15.09 -22.61 64.08
CA HIS A 11 13.64 -22.79 63.95
C HIS A 11 12.72 -21.80 63.20
N ALA A 12 11.91 -22.40 62.32
CA ALA A 12 10.61 -21.93 61.83
C ALA A 12 9.48 -22.26 62.85
N PRO A 13 8.22 -22.57 62.43
CA PRO A 13 7.20 -21.75 61.77
C PRO A 13 5.92 -21.61 62.65
N LYS A 14 4.83 -21.00 62.14
CA LYS A 14 3.47 -21.57 62.21
C LYS A 14 2.42 -20.80 61.38
N ARG A 15 1.51 -21.56 60.75
CA ARG A 15 0.24 -21.09 60.18
C ARG A 15 -0.73 -20.72 61.31
N LEU A 16 -1.75 -19.90 61.01
CA LEU A 16 -3.16 -20.26 61.22
C LEU A 16 -4.10 -19.19 60.64
N CYS A 17 -5.13 -19.62 59.91
CA CYS A 17 -6.29 -18.80 59.55
C CYS A 17 -7.36 -18.98 60.63
N VAL A 18 -7.89 -17.91 61.21
CA VAL A 18 -9.19 -17.89 61.89
C VAL A 18 -9.86 -16.54 61.63
N SER A 19 -11.16 -16.57 61.34
CA SER A 19 -12.03 -15.40 61.17
C SER A 19 -12.38 -14.72 62.49
N SER A 20 -12.60 -13.41 62.47
CA SER A 20 -13.43 -12.75 63.50
C SER A 20 -14.30 -11.65 62.89
N SER A 21 -15.58 -11.69 63.26
CA SER A 21 -16.65 -10.77 62.89
C SER A 21 -16.67 -9.54 63.80
N ILE A 22 -16.91 -8.35 63.24
CA ILE A 22 -17.32 -7.14 63.99
C ILE A 22 -18.56 -6.55 63.29
N PRO A 23 -19.62 -6.18 64.03
CA PRO A 23 -20.92 -5.84 63.43
C PRO A 23 -21.03 -4.37 63.03
N ASN A 24 -21.63 -4.10 61.88
CA ASN A 24 -22.12 -2.76 61.53
C ASN A 24 -23.60 -2.62 61.93
N THR A 25 -23.88 -1.70 62.86
CA THR A 25 -25.22 -1.26 63.20
C THR A 25 -25.79 -0.33 62.13
N ALA A 26 -27.11 -0.40 61.93
CA ALA A 26 -27.77 0.25 60.79
C ALA A 26 -27.99 1.76 60.98
N ALA A 27 -27.73 2.53 59.92
CA ALA A 27 -28.31 3.84 59.70
C ALA A 27 -28.97 3.86 58.30
N ARG A 28 -30.26 4.20 58.24
CA ARG A 28 -31.07 4.22 57.01
C ARG A 28 -30.69 5.40 56.13
N LEU A 29 -30.66 5.23 54.81
CA LEU A 29 -30.99 6.30 53.85
C LEU A 29 -31.43 5.73 52.47
N ALA A 30 -32.51 6.34 51.95
CA ALA A 30 -33.18 6.26 50.65
C ALA A 30 -32.75 5.27 49.52
N ALA A 31 -33.76 4.68 48.88
CA ALA A 31 -33.64 3.84 47.68
C ALA A 31 -33.25 4.61 46.40
N PRO A 32 -32.60 3.96 45.41
CA PRO A 32 -32.25 4.58 44.14
C PRO A 32 -33.49 4.77 43.24
N ARG A 33 -33.61 5.93 42.60
CA ARG A 33 -34.62 6.16 41.56
C ARG A 33 -34.06 5.83 40.18
N LEU A 34 -34.94 5.29 39.33
CA LEU A 34 -34.64 4.81 37.98
C LEU A 34 -34.12 5.94 37.07
N PHE A 35 -33.06 5.66 36.31
CA PHE A 35 -32.68 6.46 35.15
C PHE A 35 -33.48 5.99 33.93
N SER A 36 -34.38 6.85 33.44
CA SER A 36 -35.05 6.66 32.16
C SER A 36 -34.19 7.21 31.02
N ASN A 37 -33.53 6.34 30.27
CA ASN A 37 -32.90 6.72 29.01
C ASN A 37 -33.96 6.94 27.93
N SER A 38 -34.36 8.21 27.71
CA SER A 38 -35.07 8.62 26.50
C SER A 38 -34.06 9.02 25.42
N SER A 39 -34.00 8.25 24.34
CA SER A 39 -33.24 8.60 23.14
C SER A 39 -33.84 9.82 22.44
N ALA A 40 -33.04 10.86 22.23
CA ALA A 40 -33.35 12.00 21.38
C ALA A 40 -32.13 12.34 20.50
N ALA A 41 -32.39 12.89 19.32
CA ALA A 41 -31.44 12.98 18.22
C ALA A 41 -30.20 13.85 18.51
N ARG A 42 -29.10 13.54 17.81
CA ARG A 42 -27.97 14.48 17.65
C ARG A 42 -28.44 15.65 16.78
N GLN A 43 -28.42 16.86 17.34
CA GLN A 43 -28.34 18.10 16.57
C GLN A 43 -27.14 18.88 17.11
N TYR A 44 -26.15 19.11 16.25
CA TYR A 44 -25.12 20.13 16.48
C TYR A 44 -25.61 21.40 15.80
N ASP A 45 -26.03 22.39 16.59
CA ASP A 45 -25.49 23.75 16.52
C ASP A 45 -26.12 24.64 17.60
N GLU A 46 -25.30 25.11 18.54
CA GLU A 46 -25.52 26.37 19.27
C GLU A 46 -24.24 26.74 20.03
N SER A 47 -23.39 27.55 19.39
CA SER A 47 -22.16 28.06 20.01
C SER A 47 -22.39 29.41 20.70
N ALA A 48 -22.35 29.45 22.02
CA ALA A 48 -21.56 30.43 22.79
C ALA A 48 -21.76 30.28 24.32
N TYR A 49 -20.74 29.77 25.03
CA TYR A 49 -20.69 29.94 26.48
C TYR A 49 -19.96 31.24 26.83
N GLN A 50 -20.70 32.26 27.27
CA GLN A 50 -20.12 33.43 27.94
C GLN A 50 -21.05 33.95 29.05
N ALA A 51 -20.59 33.78 30.28
CA ALA A 51 -21.27 34.19 31.51
C ALA A 51 -20.18 34.68 32.49
N THR A 52 -20.23 35.84 33.15
CA THR A 52 -21.18 36.99 33.14
C THR A 52 -20.38 38.27 33.47
N ARG A 53 -21.02 39.46 33.50
CA ARG A 53 -21.20 40.25 34.75
C ARG A 53 -22.00 41.55 34.53
N LEU A 54 -22.87 41.90 35.48
CA LEU A 54 -23.51 43.22 35.55
C LEU A 54 -22.60 44.23 36.28
N ILE A 55 -22.48 45.45 35.74
CA ILE A 55 -21.79 46.57 36.39
C ILE A 55 -22.85 47.42 37.12
N PRO A 56 -22.73 47.66 38.44
CA PRO A 56 -23.66 48.53 39.15
C PRO A 56 -23.43 50.00 38.77
N THR A 57 -24.48 50.68 38.32
CA THR A 57 -24.45 52.09 37.91
C THR A 57 -24.47 53.02 39.13
N GLY A 58 -23.30 53.24 39.74
CA GLY A 58 -23.07 54.40 40.61
C GLY A 58 -22.88 55.70 39.80
N PRO A 59 -22.77 56.86 40.47
CA PRO A 59 -22.66 58.17 39.80
C PRO A 59 -21.40 58.36 38.93
N ASP A 60 -20.40 57.48 39.03
CA ASP A 60 -19.15 57.50 38.24
C ASP A 60 -19.17 56.60 36.99
N PHE A 61 -20.33 56.07 36.56
CA PHE A 61 -20.42 55.30 35.32
C PHE A 61 -20.25 56.21 34.08
N ARG A 62 -19.07 56.19 33.47
CA ARG A 62 -18.72 57.00 32.29
C ARG A 62 -18.76 56.16 31.00
N PRO A 63 -19.72 56.39 30.08
CA PRO A 63 -19.71 55.75 28.77
C PRO A 63 -18.62 56.39 27.88
N HIS A 64 -17.76 55.57 27.27
CA HIS A 64 -16.80 56.05 26.27
C HIS A 64 -17.52 56.37 24.95
N SER A 65 -17.44 57.62 24.50
CA SER A 65 -18.02 58.12 23.25
C SER A 65 -17.02 58.04 22.08
N PRO A 66 -17.27 57.24 21.03
CA PRO A 66 -16.40 57.16 19.85
C PRO A 66 -16.76 58.24 18.81
N THR A 67 -16.64 59.52 19.17
CA THR A 67 -16.95 60.65 18.28
C THR A 67 -15.70 61.26 17.64
N ALA A 68 -15.13 60.57 16.66
CA ALA A 68 -14.27 61.15 15.62
C ALA A 68 -14.07 60.18 14.44
N VAL A 69 -14.92 60.27 13.41
CA VAL A 69 -14.61 60.25 11.96
C VAL A 69 -15.90 60.05 11.16
N GLY A 70 -16.18 61.00 10.24
CA GLY A 70 -16.75 60.72 8.92
C GLY A 70 -18.24 60.37 8.83
N GLU A 71 -19.01 61.26 8.21
CA GLU A 71 -20.35 60.96 7.70
C GLU A 71 -20.30 59.91 6.58
N ALA A 72 -21.20 58.92 6.66
CA ALA A 72 -21.65 58.13 5.52
C ALA A 72 -23.07 57.64 5.78
N SER A 73 -24.05 58.53 5.59
CA SER A 73 -25.46 58.14 5.51
C SER A 73 -25.72 57.39 4.21
N GLY A 74 -26.41 56.26 4.29
CA GLY A 74 -26.82 55.47 3.14
C GLY A 74 -25.90 54.30 2.82
N LEU A 75 -26.25 53.14 3.37
CA LEU A 75 -26.20 51.88 2.64
C LEU A 75 -27.41 51.06 3.07
N GLU A 76 -28.32 50.86 2.12
CA GLU A 76 -29.51 50.04 2.28
C GLU A 76 -29.16 48.58 2.52
N SER A 77 -30.14 47.79 2.93
CA SER A 77 -30.00 46.35 3.14
C SER A 77 -29.68 45.62 1.83
N ASP A 78 -28.40 45.45 1.50
CA ASP A 78 -27.91 44.63 0.38
C ASP A 78 -28.00 43.12 0.71
N ALA A 79 -29.22 42.68 1.00
CA ALA A 79 -29.58 41.29 1.18
C ALA A 79 -29.82 40.65 -0.19
N GLY A 80 -28.74 40.23 -0.88
CA GLY A 80 -28.90 39.53 -2.15
C GLY A 80 -27.65 39.35 -3.02
N HIS A 81 -26.53 40.03 -2.76
CA HIS A 81 -25.32 39.81 -3.55
C HIS A 81 -24.51 38.61 -3.08
N ASN A 82 -24.40 37.60 -3.94
CA ASN A 82 -23.44 36.49 -3.83
C ASN A 82 -22.00 37.03 -3.77
N ARG A 83 -21.52 37.33 -2.56
CA ARG A 83 -20.11 37.65 -2.32
C ARG A 83 -19.28 36.43 -2.71
N LYS A 84 -18.30 36.61 -3.61
CA LYS A 84 -17.35 35.56 -3.96
C LYS A 84 -16.69 35.03 -2.68
N ILE A 85 -16.99 33.78 -2.35
CA ILE A 85 -16.40 33.08 -1.20
C ILE A 85 -14.89 33.03 -1.44
N ARG A 86 -14.11 33.52 -0.46
CA ARG A 86 -12.65 33.46 -0.52
C ARG A 86 -12.19 32.15 0.08
N HIS A 87 -11.83 31.20 -0.79
CA HIS A 87 -11.22 29.94 -0.37
C HIS A 87 -9.84 30.18 0.26
N TYR A 88 -9.49 29.37 1.25
CA TYR A 88 -8.18 29.41 1.89
C TYR A 88 -7.28 28.34 1.26
N THR A 89 -6.10 28.75 0.77
CA THR A 89 -5.16 27.85 0.10
C THR A 89 -4.17 27.26 1.09
N VAL A 90 -4.27 25.96 1.37
CA VAL A 90 -3.30 25.22 2.20
C VAL A 90 -2.34 24.46 1.30
N ASN A 91 -1.04 24.63 1.54
CA ASN A 91 0.01 23.84 0.89
C ASN A 91 0.40 22.67 1.81
N PHE A 92 -0.18 21.50 1.56
CA PHE A 92 0.22 20.25 2.19
C PHE A 92 1.54 19.81 1.53
N GLY A 93 2.65 20.23 2.15
CA GLY A 93 3.95 20.28 1.51
C GLY A 93 4.73 18.96 1.48
N PRO A 94 5.89 18.94 0.79
CA PRO A 94 6.70 17.73 0.54
C PRO A 94 7.15 16.95 1.79
N GLN A 95 7.19 17.62 2.95
CA GLN A 95 7.61 17.02 4.21
C GLN A 95 6.40 16.91 5.15
N HIS A 96 5.61 15.86 4.96
CA HIS A 96 4.49 15.50 5.82
C HIS A 96 4.42 13.97 5.98
N PRO A 97 4.15 13.40 7.18
CA PRO A 97 4.13 11.95 7.37
C PRO A 97 3.18 11.21 6.41
N ALA A 98 1.91 11.63 6.35
CA ALA A 98 0.89 11.07 5.45
C ALA A 98 1.08 11.39 3.95
N ALA A 99 2.22 11.98 3.55
CA ALA A 99 2.59 12.13 2.14
C ALA A 99 3.41 10.94 1.61
N HIS A 100 3.75 9.95 2.45
CA HIS A 100 4.48 8.70 2.11
C HIS A 100 5.58 8.84 1.07
N GLY A 101 6.43 9.84 1.27
CA GLY A 101 7.44 10.25 0.30
C GLY A 101 7.43 11.76 0.15
N VAL A 102 7.20 12.22 -1.09
CA VAL A 102 7.44 13.61 -1.49
C VAL A 102 6.30 14.12 -2.38
N LEU A 103 5.12 14.30 -1.79
CA LEU A 103 3.95 14.92 -2.45
C LEU A 103 3.81 16.39 -2.03
N ARG A 104 3.52 17.27 -2.99
CA ARG A 104 3.05 18.63 -2.71
C ARG A 104 1.62 18.79 -3.19
N LEU A 105 0.67 18.86 -2.26
CA LEU A 105 -0.74 18.96 -2.54
C LEU A 105 -1.25 20.36 -2.15
N ILE A 106 -1.69 21.15 -3.12
CA ILE A 106 -2.31 22.46 -2.86
C ILE A 106 -3.82 22.25 -2.76
N LEU A 107 -4.39 22.54 -1.60
CA LEU A 107 -5.81 22.40 -1.31
C LEU A 107 -6.46 23.78 -1.21
N GLU A 108 -7.55 24.00 -1.94
CA GLU A 108 -8.44 25.13 -1.74
C GLU A 108 -9.58 24.69 -0.82
N LEU A 109 -9.60 25.25 0.40
CA LEU A 109 -10.56 24.91 1.44
C LEU A 109 -11.64 25.97 1.60
N ASN A 110 -12.86 25.52 1.92
CA ASN A 110 -13.95 26.36 2.41
C ASN A 110 -14.27 25.94 3.86
N GLY A 111 -13.65 26.60 4.84
CA GLY A 111 -13.61 26.08 6.21
C GLY A 111 -12.74 24.82 6.26
N GLU A 112 -13.35 23.66 6.52
CA GLU A 112 -12.68 22.35 6.54
C GLU A 112 -12.91 21.51 5.27
N GLU A 113 -13.89 21.89 4.44
CA GLU A 113 -14.26 21.17 3.21
C GLU A 113 -13.30 21.50 2.05
N ILE A 114 -12.90 20.47 1.30
CA ILE A 114 -12.06 20.62 0.10
C ILE A 114 -12.93 21.00 -1.10
N VAL A 115 -12.64 22.14 -1.72
CA VAL A 115 -13.30 22.62 -2.94
C VAL A 115 -12.49 22.26 -4.20
N ARG A 116 -11.16 22.28 -4.11
CA ARG A 116 -10.24 21.84 -5.17
C ARG A 116 -8.96 21.28 -4.56
N ALA A 117 -8.42 20.23 -5.16
CA ALA A 117 -7.08 19.73 -4.87
C ALA A 117 -6.19 19.75 -6.13
N ASP A 118 -4.95 20.20 -5.98
CA ASP A 118 -3.94 20.25 -7.05
C ASP A 118 -2.67 19.50 -6.60
N PRO A 119 -2.50 18.22 -6.99
CA PRO A 119 -1.33 17.41 -6.63
C PRO A 119 -0.15 17.74 -7.56
N HIS A 120 0.79 18.55 -7.07
CA HIS A 120 2.07 18.77 -7.73
C HIS A 120 3.00 17.58 -7.52
N VAL A 121 3.26 16.89 -8.62
CA VAL A 121 4.17 15.75 -8.75
C VAL A 121 5.45 16.15 -9.51
N GLY A 122 6.40 15.23 -9.66
CA GLY A 122 7.69 15.45 -10.33
C GLY A 122 8.86 15.70 -9.38
N LEU A 123 8.65 15.69 -8.06
CA LEU A 123 9.70 15.90 -7.06
C LEU A 123 10.68 14.72 -6.94
N LEU A 124 10.26 13.52 -7.38
CA LEU A 124 11.09 12.32 -7.46
C LEU A 124 11.40 11.90 -8.92
N HIS A 125 11.13 12.77 -9.90
CA HIS A 125 11.34 12.46 -11.32
C HIS A 125 12.84 12.34 -11.62
N ARG A 126 13.23 11.19 -12.18
CA ARG A 126 14.63 10.82 -12.41
C ARG A 126 14.97 10.65 -13.90
N GLY A 127 14.03 10.89 -14.80
CA GLY A 127 14.18 10.66 -16.24
C GLY A 127 14.44 9.18 -16.56
N THR A 128 13.82 8.26 -15.82
CA THR A 128 14.10 6.82 -15.90
C THR A 128 13.85 6.27 -17.31
N GLU A 129 12.73 6.66 -17.93
CA GLU A 129 12.42 6.32 -19.33
C GLU A 129 13.50 6.79 -20.30
N LYS A 130 14.11 7.96 -20.05
CA LYS A 130 15.18 8.49 -20.92
C LYS A 130 16.52 7.80 -20.68
N LEU A 131 16.80 7.35 -19.45
CA LEU A 131 17.98 6.55 -19.14
C LEU A 131 17.90 5.16 -19.77
N ILE A 132 16.71 4.55 -19.81
CA ILE A 132 16.47 3.24 -20.43
C ILE A 132 16.85 3.23 -21.92
N GLU A 133 16.53 4.29 -22.69
CA GLU A 133 16.90 4.43 -24.11
C GLU A 133 18.42 4.35 -24.38
N TYR A 134 19.26 4.66 -23.38
CA TYR A 134 20.72 4.60 -23.49
C TYR A 134 21.33 3.29 -22.95
N LYS A 135 20.52 2.33 -22.52
CA LYS A 135 20.95 1.06 -21.89
C LYS A 135 20.48 -0.14 -22.71
N THR A 136 21.17 -1.27 -22.54
CA THR A 136 20.73 -2.54 -23.14
C THR A 136 19.57 -3.12 -22.35
N TYR A 137 18.78 -4.02 -22.94
CA TYR A 137 17.61 -4.60 -22.26
C TYR A 137 17.91 -5.19 -20.87
N LEU A 138 19.06 -5.87 -20.70
CA LEU A 138 19.49 -6.41 -19.41
C LEU A 138 19.96 -5.33 -18.42
N GLN A 139 20.59 -4.25 -18.91
CA GLN A 139 20.99 -3.11 -18.07
C GLN A 139 19.81 -2.20 -17.69
N ALA A 140 18.73 -2.24 -18.46
CA ALA A 140 17.51 -1.49 -18.19
C ALA A 140 16.61 -2.15 -17.12
N LEU A 141 16.69 -3.47 -16.94
CA LEU A 141 15.91 -4.22 -15.95
C LEU A 141 15.91 -3.57 -14.54
N PRO A 142 17.04 -3.21 -13.91
CA PRO A 142 17.05 -2.72 -12.53
C PRO A 142 16.46 -1.31 -12.34
N TYR A 143 16.00 -0.65 -13.40
CA TYR A 143 15.16 0.55 -13.24
C TYR A 143 13.75 0.16 -12.76
N PHE A 144 13.22 -0.99 -13.20
CA PHE A 144 11.87 -1.43 -12.88
C PHE A 144 11.71 -1.76 -11.39
N ASP A 145 12.69 -2.41 -10.77
CA ASP A 145 12.76 -2.68 -9.32
C ASP A 145 12.70 -1.39 -8.46
N ARG A 146 12.96 -0.23 -9.07
CA ARG A 146 13.14 1.09 -8.42
C ARG A 146 12.05 2.11 -8.77
N LEU A 147 11.03 1.70 -9.52
CA LEU A 147 9.82 2.47 -9.79
C LEU A 147 8.91 2.35 -8.56
N ASP A 148 8.03 1.35 -8.54
CA ASP A 148 7.42 0.89 -7.30
C ASP A 148 8.44 0.02 -6.53
N TYR A 149 9.12 0.65 -5.58
CA TYR A 149 10.12 0.02 -4.70
C TYR A 149 9.50 -0.88 -3.62
N VAL A 150 8.18 -1.07 -3.61
CA VAL A 150 7.49 -1.99 -2.70
C VAL A 150 7.18 -3.31 -3.39
N SER A 151 6.84 -3.31 -4.69
CA SER A 151 6.65 -4.54 -5.48
C SER A 151 7.67 -4.74 -6.60
N MET A 152 8.90 -5.07 -6.22
CA MET A 152 10.05 -5.20 -7.12
C MET A 152 9.85 -6.29 -8.20
N MET A 153 9.56 -7.54 -7.80
CA MET A 153 9.52 -8.67 -8.75
C MET A 153 8.37 -8.55 -9.77
N THR A 154 7.24 -7.94 -9.42
CA THR A 154 6.15 -7.72 -10.37
C THR A 154 6.56 -6.70 -11.44
N ASN A 155 7.33 -5.67 -11.08
CA ASN A 155 7.84 -4.70 -12.06
C ASN A 155 8.84 -5.37 -13.01
N GLU A 156 9.75 -6.20 -12.46
CA GLU A 156 10.67 -7.05 -13.23
C GLU A 156 9.92 -8.02 -14.16
N GLN A 157 8.81 -8.61 -13.70
CA GLN A 157 7.93 -9.51 -14.44
C GLN A 157 7.20 -8.81 -15.59
N CYS A 158 6.62 -7.62 -15.36
CA CYS A 158 5.96 -6.83 -16.41
C CYS A 158 6.92 -6.50 -17.56
N TYR A 159 8.13 -6.05 -17.21
CA TYR A 159 9.18 -5.79 -18.20
C TYR A 159 9.66 -7.05 -18.91
N SER A 160 9.86 -8.15 -18.16
CA SER A 160 10.30 -9.43 -18.73
C SER A 160 9.29 -9.97 -19.74
N LEU A 161 8.00 -9.98 -19.40
CA LEU A 161 6.92 -10.41 -20.29
C LEU A 161 6.82 -9.53 -21.55
N ALA A 162 7.03 -8.22 -21.42
CA ALA A 162 7.08 -7.32 -22.59
C ALA A 162 8.21 -7.67 -23.55
N VAL A 163 9.43 -7.91 -23.03
CA VAL A 163 10.60 -8.27 -23.84
C VAL A 163 10.48 -9.70 -24.40
N GLU A 164 9.96 -10.65 -23.62
CA GLU A 164 9.71 -12.04 -24.04
C GLU A 164 8.70 -12.12 -25.19
N LYS A 165 7.66 -11.27 -25.16
CA LYS A 165 6.67 -11.11 -26.23
C LYS A 165 7.24 -10.49 -27.52
N LEU A 166 8.26 -9.62 -27.43
CA LEU A 166 8.99 -9.14 -28.62
C LEU A 166 9.99 -10.17 -29.17
N LEU A 167 10.60 -10.96 -28.29
CA LEU A 167 11.54 -12.03 -28.65
C LEU A 167 10.83 -13.28 -29.20
N ASN A 168 9.51 -13.42 -29.01
CA ASN A 168 8.72 -14.61 -29.35
C ASN A 168 9.29 -15.91 -28.73
N ILE A 169 9.69 -15.84 -27.46
CA ILE A 169 10.22 -16.98 -26.70
C ILE A 169 9.21 -17.49 -25.67
N GLU A 170 9.14 -18.82 -25.54
CA GLU A 170 8.42 -19.44 -24.43
C GLU A 170 9.40 -19.82 -23.30
N ILE A 171 8.95 -19.59 -22.07
CA ILE A 171 9.69 -19.77 -20.82
C ILE A 171 9.46 -21.20 -20.29
N PRO A 172 10.46 -21.88 -19.70
CA PRO A 172 10.24 -23.16 -19.02
C PRO A 172 9.16 -23.09 -17.93
N GLU A 173 8.40 -24.18 -17.77
CA GLU A 173 7.31 -24.28 -16.79
C GLU A 173 7.76 -23.94 -15.37
N ARG A 174 8.90 -24.48 -14.90
CA ARG A 174 9.44 -24.19 -13.56
C ARG A 174 9.66 -22.68 -13.35
N ALA A 175 10.14 -21.96 -14.36
CA ALA A 175 10.31 -20.51 -14.26
C ALA A 175 8.98 -19.76 -14.20
N LYS A 176 7.94 -20.21 -14.91
CA LYS A 176 6.57 -19.68 -14.77
C LYS A 176 6.05 -19.86 -13.33
N TRP A 177 6.22 -21.05 -12.74
CA TRP A 177 5.82 -21.34 -11.35
C TRP A 177 6.63 -20.58 -10.29
N ILE A 178 7.94 -20.38 -10.50
CA ILE A 178 8.76 -19.54 -9.62
C ILE A 178 8.31 -18.08 -9.68
N ARG A 179 8.01 -17.56 -10.89
CA ARG A 179 7.48 -16.20 -11.07
C ARG A 179 6.12 -15.99 -10.40
N THR A 180 5.18 -16.93 -10.50
CA THR A 180 3.90 -16.80 -9.79
C THR A 180 4.06 -16.88 -8.27
N LEU A 181 4.93 -17.76 -7.76
CA LEU A 181 5.24 -17.84 -6.33
C LEU A 181 5.80 -16.51 -5.79
N PHE A 182 6.85 -15.95 -6.41
CA PHE A 182 7.41 -14.66 -5.97
C PHE A 182 6.51 -13.47 -6.31
N GLY A 183 5.68 -13.54 -7.34
CA GLY A 183 4.67 -12.53 -7.65
C GLY A 183 3.64 -12.37 -6.54
N GLU A 184 3.13 -13.46 -5.98
CA GLU A 184 2.17 -13.41 -4.88
C GLU A 184 2.83 -13.14 -3.52
N ILE A 185 4.09 -13.57 -3.28
CA ILE A 185 4.86 -13.06 -2.13
C ILE A 185 5.06 -11.54 -2.24
N THR A 186 5.32 -11.02 -3.44
CA THR A 186 5.41 -9.57 -3.70
C THR A 186 4.07 -8.87 -3.43
N ARG A 187 2.94 -9.52 -3.77
CA ARG A 187 1.60 -9.01 -3.46
C ARG A 187 1.36 -8.87 -1.97
N ILE A 188 1.74 -9.88 -1.18
CA ILE A 188 1.70 -9.80 0.28
C ILE A 188 2.62 -8.70 0.81
N LEU A 189 3.87 -8.59 0.33
CA LEU A 189 4.79 -7.50 0.71
C LEU A 189 4.22 -6.09 0.45
N ASN A 190 3.49 -5.91 -0.65
CA ASN A 190 2.90 -4.62 -1.03
C ASN A 190 1.61 -4.33 -0.25
N HIS A 191 0.68 -5.28 -0.15
CA HIS A 191 -0.52 -5.10 0.68
C HIS A 191 -0.19 -4.89 2.16
N LEU A 192 0.86 -5.54 2.70
CA LEU A 192 1.36 -5.24 4.05
C LEU A 192 1.80 -3.78 4.15
N MET A 193 2.62 -3.27 3.21
CA MET A 193 2.99 -1.85 3.23
C MET A 193 1.76 -0.92 3.11
N SER A 194 0.86 -1.21 2.17
CA SER A 194 -0.32 -0.40 1.86
C SER A 194 -1.29 -0.29 3.04
N VAL A 195 -1.79 -1.44 3.52
CA VAL A 195 -2.81 -1.49 4.59
C VAL A 195 -2.27 -0.90 5.89
N LEU A 196 -1.02 -1.20 6.22
CA LEU A 196 -0.41 -0.78 7.48
C LEU A 196 -0.02 0.70 7.49
N SER A 197 0.46 1.24 6.37
CA SER A 197 0.77 2.67 6.26
C SER A 197 -0.52 3.49 6.28
N HIS A 198 -1.56 3.05 5.58
CA HIS A 198 -2.90 3.65 5.68
C HIS A 198 -3.47 3.57 7.11
N ALA A 199 -3.28 2.45 7.81
CA ALA A 199 -3.64 2.33 9.22
C ALA A 199 -2.89 3.35 10.11
N MET A 200 -1.58 3.50 9.90
CA MET A 200 -0.76 4.49 10.60
C MET A 200 -1.25 5.94 10.35
N ASP A 201 -1.56 6.30 9.11
CA ASP A 201 -2.01 7.65 8.75
C ASP A 201 -3.32 8.05 9.44
N VAL A 202 -4.24 7.10 9.58
CA VAL A 202 -5.51 7.27 10.30
C VAL A 202 -5.30 7.26 11.82
N GLY A 203 -4.17 6.69 12.30
CA GLY A 203 -3.71 6.76 13.70
C GLY A 203 -3.47 5.41 14.39
N ALA A 204 -3.66 4.28 13.72
CA ALA A 204 -3.46 2.94 14.28
C ALA A 204 -2.01 2.47 14.13
N LEU A 205 -1.22 2.63 15.20
CA LEU A 205 0.24 2.38 15.18
C LEU A 205 0.64 0.92 15.38
N THR A 206 -0.17 0.08 16.04
CA THR A 206 0.23 -1.28 16.41
C THR A 206 0.30 -2.28 15.24
N PRO A 207 -0.64 -2.31 14.27
CA PRO A 207 -0.57 -3.28 13.18
C PRO A 207 0.69 -3.10 12.32
N PHE A 208 1.15 -1.85 12.18
CA PHE A 208 2.32 -1.51 11.38
C PHE A 208 3.59 -2.21 11.86
N LEU A 209 3.79 -2.27 13.18
CA LEU A 209 4.94 -2.95 13.76
C LEU A 209 4.83 -4.48 13.61
N TRP A 210 3.64 -5.05 13.78
CA TRP A 210 3.40 -6.49 13.62
C TRP A 210 3.63 -6.96 12.18
N GLY A 211 3.00 -6.29 11.21
CA GLY A 211 3.15 -6.70 9.81
C GLY A 211 4.52 -6.36 9.21
N PHE A 212 5.31 -5.46 9.81
CA PHE A 212 6.72 -5.29 9.45
C PHE A 212 7.63 -6.42 9.93
N GLU A 213 7.27 -7.14 11.00
CA GLU A 213 7.97 -8.39 11.38
C GLU A 213 7.78 -9.47 10.29
N GLU A 214 6.55 -9.64 9.80
CA GLU A 214 6.25 -10.56 8.69
C GLU A 214 6.90 -10.10 7.38
N ARG A 215 6.93 -8.79 7.14
CA ARG A 215 7.63 -8.20 5.99
C ARG A 215 9.14 -8.48 6.02
N GLU A 216 9.76 -8.50 7.20
CA GLU A 216 11.17 -8.83 7.39
C GLU A 216 11.46 -10.31 7.05
N LYS A 217 10.62 -11.24 7.50
CA LYS A 217 10.70 -12.67 7.15
C LYS A 217 10.63 -12.89 5.64
N LEU A 218 9.73 -12.17 4.96
CA LEU A 218 9.63 -12.19 3.50
C LEU A 218 10.86 -11.57 2.80
N MET A 219 11.51 -10.56 3.37
CA MET A 219 12.78 -10.04 2.83
C MET A 219 13.94 -11.03 2.97
N GLU A 220 13.95 -11.89 3.99
CA GLU A 220 14.94 -12.99 4.09
C GLU A 220 14.83 -13.95 2.90
N PHE A 221 13.60 -14.26 2.47
CA PHE A 221 13.40 -15.09 1.27
C PHE A 221 13.95 -14.41 0.00
N TYR A 222 13.86 -13.08 -0.11
CA TYR A 222 14.42 -12.33 -1.25
C TYR A 222 15.95 -12.34 -1.20
N GLU A 223 16.53 -12.17 -0.01
CA GLU A 223 17.97 -12.24 0.21
C GLU A 223 18.53 -13.62 -0.12
N ARG A 224 17.88 -14.70 0.32
CA ARG A 224 18.32 -16.09 0.05
C ARG A 224 18.28 -16.44 -1.45
N VAL A 225 17.38 -15.82 -2.21
CA VAL A 225 17.13 -16.13 -3.63
C VAL A 225 17.96 -15.25 -4.58
N SER A 226 18.17 -13.99 -4.24
CA SER A 226 18.82 -12.99 -5.11
C SER A 226 20.16 -12.46 -4.57
N GLY A 227 20.40 -12.59 -3.27
CA GLY A 227 21.48 -11.90 -2.55
C GLY A 227 21.13 -10.48 -2.11
N ALA A 228 19.90 -10.00 -2.34
CA ALA A 228 19.44 -8.68 -1.97
C ALA A 228 18.03 -8.70 -1.35
N ARG A 229 17.81 -7.87 -0.33
CA ARG A 229 16.55 -7.81 0.43
C ARG A 229 15.40 -7.06 -0.24
N LEU A 230 15.70 -6.18 -1.21
CA LEU A 230 14.72 -5.35 -1.92
C LEU A 230 14.89 -5.48 -3.44
N HIS A 231 15.82 -4.73 -4.03
CA HIS A 231 16.05 -4.75 -5.48
C HIS A 231 16.81 -6.03 -5.87
N ALA A 232 16.08 -7.00 -6.42
CA ALA A 232 16.56 -8.37 -6.62
C ALA A 232 17.16 -8.60 -8.01
N ALA A 233 16.63 -7.94 -9.06
CA ALA A 233 16.98 -8.16 -10.47
C ALA A 233 17.02 -9.67 -10.81
N TYR A 234 16.03 -10.40 -10.31
CA TYR A 234 15.95 -11.86 -10.26
C TYR A 234 15.06 -12.41 -11.37
N VAL A 235 13.90 -11.78 -11.62
CA VAL A 235 13.08 -12.07 -12.80
C VAL A 235 13.71 -11.35 -13.98
N ARG A 236 14.00 -12.09 -15.06
CA ARG A 236 14.70 -11.55 -16.24
C ARG A 236 14.01 -11.99 -17.53
N PRO A 237 14.11 -11.21 -18.63
CA PRO A 237 13.69 -11.70 -19.94
C PRO A 237 14.42 -13.02 -20.27
N GLY A 238 13.65 -14.07 -20.54
CA GLY A 238 14.14 -15.45 -20.66
C GLY A 238 13.94 -16.33 -19.42
N GLY A 239 13.12 -15.92 -18.45
CA GLY A 239 12.79 -16.70 -17.24
C GLY A 239 13.30 -16.09 -15.93
N VAL A 240 14.18 -16.80 -15.22
CA VAL A 240 14.62 -16.46 -13.85
C VAL A 240 16.14 -16.54 -13.73
N HIS A 241 16.74 -15.66 -12.93
CA HIS A 241 18.19 -15.56 -12.83
C HIS A 241 18.82 -16.81 -12.19
N GLN A 242 18.38 -17.27 -11.03
CA GLN A 242 18.94 -18.46 -10.36
C GLN A 242 17.81 -19.36 -9.86
N ASP A 243 18.06 -20.66 -9.74
CA ASP A 243 17.06 -21.57 -9.16
C ASP A 243 16.94 -21.32 -7.65
N ILE A 244 15.82 -21.75 -7.07
CA ILE A 244 15.54 -21.63 -5.64
C ILE A 244 16.58 -22.44 -4.84
N PRO A 245 17.20 -21.87 -3.78
CA PRO A 245 18.12 -22.60 -2.93
C PRO A 245 17.41 -23.73 -2.16
N LEU A 246 18.14 -24.82 -1.89
CA LEU A 246 17.62 -25.98 -1.17
C LEU A 246 17.06 -25.59 0.21
N GLY A 247 15.91 -26.16 0.58
CA GLY A 247 15.21 -25.91 1.84
C GLY A 247 14.25 -24.71 1.84
N LEU A 248 14.37 -23.76 0.91
CA LEU A 248 13.53 -22.53 0.95
C LEU A 248 12.02 -22.82 0.82
N LEU A 249 11.63 -23.85 0.07
CA LEU A 249 10.21 -24.20 -0.10
C LEU A 249 9.58 -24.65 1.24
N ASP A 250 10.35 -25.34 2.09
CA ASP A 250 9.91 -25.78 3.42
C ASP A 250 9.80 -24.59 4.39
N ASP A 251 10.68 -23.60 4.26
CA ASP A 251 10.67 -22.38 5.06
C ASP A 251 9.50 -21.45 4.67
N ILE A 252 9.22 -21.30 3.38
CA ILE A 252 8.04 -20.58 2.88
C ILE A 252 6.75 -21.27 3.34
N TYR A 253 6.72 -22.61 3.37
CA TYR A 253 5.57 -23.37 3.89
C TYR A 253 5.34 -23.10 5.40
N GLN A 254 6.41 -23.16 6.21
CA GLN A 254 6.33 -22.88 7.65
C GLN A 254 5.87 -21.45 7.95
N TRP A 255 6.31 -20.48 7.15
CA TRP A 255 5.83 -19.10 7.24
C TRP A 255 4.35 -18.98 6.84
N ALA A 256 3.95 -19.57 5.70
CA ALA A 256 2.58 -19.50 5.20
C ALA A 256 1.54 -20.07 6.19
N THR A 257 1.89 -21.12 6.94
CA THR A 257 1.01 -21.67 7.99
C THR A 257 0.80 -20.75 9.19
N GLN A 258 1.73 -19.83 9.47
CA GLN A 258 1.66 -18.89 10.60
C GLN A 258 1.09 -17.53 10.18
N PHE A 259 1.24 -17.16 8.90
CA PHE A 259 0.81 -15.87 8.39
C PHE A 259 -0.72 -15.72 8.36
N GLY A 260 -1.47 -16.82 8.29
CA GLY A 260 -2.93 -16.81 8.43
C GLY A 260 -3.38 -16.17 9.75
N ASP A 261 -2.87 -16.66 10.88
CA ASP A 261 -3.17 -16.13 12.22
C ASP A 261 -2.81 -14.64 12.34
N ARG A 262 -1.69 -14.22 11.72
CA ARG A 262 -1.25 -12.81 11.69
C ARG A 262 -2.21 -11.91 10.91
N ILE A 263 -2.80 -12.38 9.81
CA ILE A 263 -3.84 -11.64 9.08
C ILE A 263 -5.05 -11.43 9.98
N ASP A 264 -5.52 -12.51 10.62
CA ASP A 264 -6.73 -12.48 11.46
C ASP A 264 -6.54 -11.57 12.70
N GLU A 265 -5.36 -11.56 13.33
CA GLU A 265 -5.00 -10.60 14.40
C GLU A 265 -5.02 -9.13 13.94
N THR A 266 -4.57 -8.85 12.71
CA THR A 266 -4.67 -7.48 12.15
C THR A 266 -6.11 -7.11 11.77
N GLU A 267 -6.92 -8.11 11.40
CA GLU A 267 -8.32 -7.92 11.07
C GLU A 267 -9.16 -7.62 12.32
N GLU A 268 -8.94 -8.33 13.43
CA GLU A 268 -9.64 -8.13 14.70
C GLU A 268 -9.51 -6.67 15.22
N LEU A 269 -8.34 -6.05 15.03
CA LEU A 269 -8.07 -4.68 15.47
C LEU A 269 -8.69 -3.61 14.55
N LEU A 270 -8.83 -3.90 13.25
CA LEU A 270 -9.20 -2.93 12.23
C LEU A 270 -10.62 -3.12 11.69
N THR A 271 -10.96 -4.30 11.15
CA THR A 271 -12.22 -4.52 10.40
C THR A 271 -13.44 -4.15 11.23
N ASP A 272 -13.58 -4.66 12.45
CA ASP A 272 -14.76 -4.39 13.29
C ASP A 272 -14.68 -3.14 14.15
N ASN A 273 -13.56 -2.43 14.12
CA ASN A 273 -13.34 -1.24 14.92
C ASN A 273 -14.21 -0.07 14.45
N ARG A 274 -15.08 0.41 15.35
CA ARG A 274 -15.98 1.54 15.09
C ARG A 274 -15.25 2.81 14.64
N ILE A 275 -14.03 3.04 15.11
CA ILE A 275 -13.22 4.20 14.70
C ILE A 275 -12.75 4.01 13.25
N TRP A 276 -12.26 2.82 12.90
CA TRP A 276 -11.84 2.50 11.54
C TRP A 276 -12.99 2.62 10.54
N LYS A 277 -14.14 2.00 10.84
CA LYS A 277 -15.37 2.12 10.03
C LYS A 277 -15.78 3.59 9.85
N ALA A 278 -15.81 4.38 10.93
CA ALA A 278 -16.17 5.80 10.85
C ALA A 278 -15.14 6.70 10.12
N ARG A 279 -13.92 6.21 9.87
CA ARG A 279 -12.85 6.92 9.14
C ARG A 279 -12.63 6.41 7.71
N THR A 280 -13.41 5.41 7.25
CA THR A 280 -13.25 4.78 5.93
C THR A 280 -14.56 4.56 5.18
N GLN A 281 -15.68 4.31 5.88
CA GLN A 281 -16.98 4.09 5.24
C GLN A 281 -17.54 5.40 4.68
N GLY A 282 -17.99 5.36 3.42
CA GLY A 282 -18.53 6.53 2.71
C GLY A 282 -17.52 7.63 2.38
N ILE A 283 -16.21 7.38 2.55
CA ILE A 283 -15.14 8.32 2.19
C ILE A 283 -14.56 7.95 0.82
N GLY A 284 -14.36 8.96 -0.03
CA GLY A 284 -13.74 8.82 -1.34
C GLY A 284 -14.50 7.87 -2.28
N VAL A 285 -15.83 7.89 -2.24
CA VAL A 285 -16.72 7.03 -3.03
C VAL A 285 -16.49 7.26 -4.54
N VAL A 286 -16.32 6.17 -5.29
CA VAL A 286 -16.14 6.21 -6.75
C VAL A 286 -17.20 5.33 -7.41
N SER A 287 -17.89 5.86 -8.43
CA SER A 287 -18.85 5.08 -9.21
C SER A 287 -18.13 4.16 -10.22
N ALA A 288 -18.73 3.02 -10.56
CA ALA A 288 -18.18 2.10 -11.56
C ALA A 288 -17.92 2.78 -12.93
N ALA A 289 -18.78 3.72 -13.33
CA ALA A 289 -18.62 4.45 -14.58
C ALA A 289 -17.44 5.44 -14.51
N ASP A 290 -17.31 6.17 -13.41
CA ASP A 290 -16.23 7.13 -13.21
C ASP A 290 -14.87 6.43 -13.08
N ALA A 291 -14.80 5.29 -12.36
CA ALA A 291 -13.60 4.47 -12.27
C ALA A 291 -13.06 4.06 -13.66
N LEU A 292 -13.95 3.67 -14.57
CA LEU A 292 -13.59 3.34 -15.96
C LEU A 292 -13.16 4.57 -16.76
N ASN A 293 -13.90 5.68 -16.67
CA ASN A 293 -13.58 6.94 -17.36
C ASN A 293 -12.22 7.52 -16.92
N PHE A 294 -11.87 7.33 -15.64
CA PHE A 294 -10.60 7.77 -15.04
C PHE A 294 -9.44 6.79 -15.27
N GLY A 295 -9.69 5.64 -15.90
CA GLY A 295 -8.67 4.63 -16.17
C GLY A 295 -8.14 3.93 -14.92
N PHE A 296 -8.96 3.86 -13.85
CA PHE A 296 -8.62 3.12 -12.64
C PHE A 296 -8.60 1.61 -12.91
N THR A 297 -7.72 0.93 -12.19
CA THR A 297 -7.48 -0.51 -12.28
C THR A 297 -7.13 -1.06 -10.90
N GLY A 298 -7.07 -2.39 -10.77
CA GLY A 298 -6.81 -3.06 -9.49
C GLY A 298 -7.89 -2.82 -8.45
N VAL A 299 -7.46 -2.72 -7.19
CA VAL A 299 -8.32 -2.55 -6.01
C VAL A 299 -9.27 -1.35 -6.13
N MET A 300 -8.84 -0.25 -6.78
CA MET A 300 -9.70 0.93 -7.01
C MET A 300 -10.91 0.62 -7.91
N LEU A 301 -10.70 -0.22 -8.93
CA LEU A 301 -11.75 -0.65 -9.86
C LEU A 301 -12.63 -1.76 -9.23
N ARG A 302 -12.00 -2.76 -8.58
CA ARG A 302 -12.69 -3.85 -7.86
C ARG A 302 -13.55 -3.34 -6.71
N GLY A 303 -13.06 -2.38 -5.93
CA GLY A 303 -13.82 -1.76 -4.84
C GLY A 303 -15.10 -1.05 -5.31
N SER A 304 -15.11 -0.57 -6.56
CA SER A 304 -16.23 0.12 -7.21
C SER A 304 -17.25 -0.83 -7.86
N GLY A 305 -17.17 -2.14 -7.60
CA GLY A 305 -18.13 -3.14 -8.10
C GLY A 305 -17.84 -3.73 -9.47
N VAL A 306 -16.69 -3.41 -10.10
CA VAL A 306 -16.32 -3.95 -11.42
C VAL A 306 -15.43 -5.19 -11.24
N PRO A 307 -15.88 -6.41 -11.63
CA PRO A 307 -15.12 -7.64 -11.48
C PRO A 307 -14.02 -7.76 -12.55
N TRP A 308 -12.90 -7.07 -12.36
CA TRP A 308 -11.76 -7.08 -13.28
C TRP A 308 -10.43 -7.39 -12.56
N ASP A 309 -9.71 -8.38 -13.08
CA ASP A 309 -8.36 -8.79 -12.69
C ASP A 309 -7.68 -9.41 -13.92
N ILE A 310 -6.50 -8.90 -14.29
CA ILE A 310 -5.76 -9.36 -15.47
C ILE A 310 -5.35 -10.84 -15.32
N ARG A 311 -5.06 -11.32 -14.10
CA ARG A 311 -4.66 -12.73 -13.86
C ARG A 311 -5.77 -13.74 -14.20
N LYS A 312 -7.03 -13.29 -14.32
CA LYS A 312 -8.17 -14.11 -14.75
C LYS A 312 -8.63 -13.81 -16.18
N SER A 313 -8.58 -12.54 -16.62
CA SER A 313 -9.09 -12.14 -17.93
C SER A 313 -8.06 -12.26 -19.06
N GLN A 314 -6.78 -12.03 -18.75
CA GLN A 314 -5.63 -12.14 -19.65
C GLN A 314 -4.47 -12.81 -18.90
N PRO A 315 -4.59 -14.10 -18.59
CA PRO A 315 -3.66 -14.83 -17.75
C PRO A 315 -2.25 -14.86 -18.33
N TYR A 316 -1.26 -14.88 -17.44
CA TYR A 316 0.17 -14.91 -17.75
C TYR A 316 0.92 -15.88 -16.82
N ASP A 317 2.15 -16.25 -17.20
CA ASP A 317 2.96 -17.28 -16.55
C ASP A 317 2.18 -18.57 -16.23
N ALA A 318 1.82 -18.82 -14.96
CA ALA A 318 1.10 -20.01 -14.51
C ALA A 318 -0.24 -19.71 -13.81
N TYR A 319 -0.79 -18.48 -13.94
CA TYR A 319 -2.04 -18.09 -13.27
C TYR A 319 -3.28 -18.91 -13.71
N ASP A 320 -3.25 -19.50 -14.91
CA ASP A 320 -4.28 -20.44 -15.40
C ASP A 320 -4.37 -21.75 -14.59
N GLN A 321 -3.27 -22.17 -13.96
CA GLN A 321 -3.13 -23.49 -13.32
C GLN A 321 -3.39 -23.45 -11.80
N VAL A 322 -3.74 -22.27 -11.27
CA VAL A 322 -3.99 -22.01 -9.85
C VAL A 322 -5.41 -21.51 -9.59
N GLU A 323 -6.03 -22.08 -8.56
CA GLU A 323 -7.39 -21.78 -8.15
C GLU A 323 -7.40 -20.70 -7.07
N PHE A 324 -7.92 -19.53 -7.41
CA PHE A 324 -8.11 -18.40 -6.50
C PHE A 324 -9.34 -17.62 -6.93
N ASP A 325 -9.94 -16.93 -5.96
CA ASP A 325 -11.11 -16.08 -6.16
C ASP A 325 -10.69 -14.60 -6.12
N VAL A 326 -11.50 -13.70 -6.67
CA VAL A 326 -11.19 -12.27 -6.77
C VAL A 326 -12.21 -11.48 -5.94
N PRO A 327 -11.80 -10.73 -4.90
CA PRO A 327 -12.72 -9.93 -4.09
C PRO A 327 -13.18 -8.69 -4.86
N VAL A 328 -14.47 -8.35 -4.72
CA VAL A 328 -15.11 -7.21 -5.40
C VAL A 328 -15.96 -6.46 -4.36
N GLY A 329 -15.79 -5.14 -4.29
CA GLY A 329 -16.57 -4.25 -3.41
C GLY A 329 -17.95 -3.95 -3.98
N VAL A 330 -18.75 -3.17 -3.26
CA VAL A 330 -20.13 -2.85 -3.65
C VAL A 330 -20.37 -1.33 -3.68
N ASN A 331 -19.78 -0.60 -2.73
CA ASN A 331 -20.06 0.81 -2.48
C ASN A 331 -19.03 1.75 -3.12
N GLY A 332 -17.84 1.26 -3.49
CA GLY A 332 -16.77 2.08 -4.07
C GLY A 332 -16.01 2.95 -3.07
N ASP A 333 -16.18 2.74 -1.76
CA ASP A 333 -15.56 3.55 -0.70
C ASP A 333 -14.17 3.03 -0.26
N CYS A 334 -13.57 3.75 0.69
CA CYS A 334 -12.26 3.39 1.25
C CYS A 334 -12.28 2.08 2.07
N TYR A 335 -13.43 1.70 2.65
CA TYR A 335 -13.58 0.50 3.46
C TYR A 335 -13.65 -0.77 2.61
N ASP A 336 -14.44 -0.77 1.52
CA ASP A 336 -14.50 -1.88 0.56
C ASP A 336 -13.13 -2.16 -0.08
N ARG A 337 -12.34 -1.10 -0.38
CA ARG A 337 -10.95 -1.24 -0.87
C ARG A 337 -9.99 -1.83 0.17
N TYR A 338 -10.23 -1.56 1.45
CA TYR A 338 -9.48 -2.19 2.54
C TYR A 338 -9.83 -3.68 2.63
N LEU A 339 -11.11 -4.04 2.63
CA LEU A 339 -11.56 -5.44 2.64
C LEU A 339 -11.04 -6.22 1.41
N CYS A 340 -11.04 -5.62 0.22
CA CYS A 340 -10.46 -6.24 -0.98
C CYS A 340 -8.98 -6.59 -0.79
N ARG A 341 -8.17 -5.72 -0.15
CA ARG A 341 -6.75 -6.01 0.16
C ARG A 341 -6.61 -7.11 1.22
N MET A 342 -7.49 -7.13 2.23
CA MET A 342 -7.49 -8.18 3.26
C MET A 342 -7.77 -9.56 2.65
N GLU A 343 -8.76 -9.66 1.76
CA GLU A 343 -9.03 -10.90 1.01
C GLU A 343 -7.95 -11.23 -0.02
N GLU A 344 -7.33 -10.24 -0.67
CA GLU A 344 -6.19 -10.50 -1.56
C GLU A 344 -4.99 -11.13 -0.81
N PHE A 345 -4.77 -10.87 0.49
CA PHE A 345 -3.80 -11.65 1.29
C PHE A 345 -4.16 -13.14 1.36
N ARG A 346 -5.42 -13.46 1.69
CA ARG A 346 -5.92 -14.83 1.84
C ARG A 346 -5.82 -15.60 0.52
N GLN A 347 -6.16 -14.95 -0.59
CA GLN A 347 -6.03 -15.53 -1.93
C GLN A 347 -4.56 -15.67 -2.36
N SER A 348 -3.69 -14.73 -2.01
CA SER A 348 -2.23 -14.84 -2.22
C SER A 348 -1.65 -16.06 -1.49
N LEU A 349 -2.01 -16.26 -0.22
CA LEU A 349 -1.64 -17.45 0.56
C LEU A 349 -2.12 -18.75 -0.09
N ARG A 350 -3.38 -18.78 -0.55
CA ARG A 350 -3.96 -19.93 -1.26
C ARG A 350 -3.22 -20.26 -2.56
N ILE A 351 -2.74 -19.25 -3.30
CA ILE A 351 -1.89 -19.45 -4.49
C ILE A 351 -0.52 -19.98 -4.07
N ILE A 352 0.12 -19.41 -3.04
CA ILE A 352 1.43 -19.87 -2.52
C ILE A 352 1.37 -21.35 -2.15
N HIS A 353 0.38 -21.80 -1.38
CA HIS A 353 0.22 -23.22 -1.03
C HIS A 353 0.06 -24.13 -2.26
N GLN A 354 -0.64 -23.67 -3.31
CA GLN A 354 -0.77 -24.43 -4.56
C GLN A 354 0.54 -24.47 -5.36
N CYS A 355 1.25 -23.35 -5.46
CA CYS A 355 2.55 -23.27 -6.13
C CYS A 355 3.59 -24.18 -5.46
N LEU A 356 3.62 -24.25 -4.12
CA LEU A 356 4.49 -25.17 -3.37
C LEU A 356 4.16 -26.64 -3.69
N ASN A 357 2.88 -27.01 -3.71
CA ASN A 357 2.45 -28.38 -4.00
C ASN A 357 2.60 -28.81 -5.47
N LYS A 358 2.53 -27.87 -6.41
CA LYS A 358 2.55 -28.13 -7.87
C LYS A 358 3.92 -27.84 -8.53
N MET A 359 4.94 -27.42 -7.78
CA MET A 359 6.23 -26.98 -8.32
C MET A 359 6.94 -28.06 -9.16
N PRO A 360 7.11 -27.89 -10.50
CA PRO A 360 7.76 -28.88 -11.33
C PRO A 360 9.29 -28.82 -11.23
N ALA A 361 9.95 -29.96 -11.50
CA ALA A 361 11.37 -30.00 -11.79
C ALA A 361 11.64 -29.56 -13.25
N GLY A 362 12.77 -28.91 -13.50
CA GLY A 362 13.14 -28.46 -14.85
C GLY A 362 14.14 -27.30 -14.85
N PRO A 363 14.51 -26.77 -16.02
CA PRO A 363 15.35 -25.58 -16.13
C PRO A 363 14.57 -24.32 -15.71
N VAL A 364 15.27 -23.33 -15.15
CA VAL A 364 14.70 -22.02 -14.74
C VAL A 364 14.97 -20.87 -15.74
N ARG A 365 15.61 -21.20 -16.87
CA ARG A 365 15.96 -20.27 -17.96
C ARG A 365 15.67 -20.94 -19.29
N VAL A 366 15.23 -20.17 -20.28
CA VAL A 366 15.22 -20.59 -21.69
C VAL A 366 16.62 -21.06 -22.10
N GLU A 367 16.71 -22.21 -22.76
CA GLU A 367 17.97 -22.89 -23.10
C GLU A 367 18.76 -22.22 -24.25
N ASP A 368 18.17 -21.22 -24.94
CA ASP A 368 18.87 -20.44 -25.95
C ASP A 368 19.91 -19.47 -25.33
N TYR A 369 21.18 -19.86 -25.47
CA TYR A 369 22.33 -19.07 -25.00
C TYR A 369 22.57 -17.76 -25.79
N LYS A 370 21.80 -17.47 -26.84
CA LYS A 370 21.81 -16.15 -27.51
C LYS A 370 21.05 -15.08 -26.73
N ILE A 371 20.19 -15.48 -25.80
CA ILE A 371 19.34 -14.58 -25.00
C ILE A 371 19.75 -14.67 -23.52
N ASN A 372 19.84 -15.89 -23.00
CA ASN A 372 20.24 -16.15 -21.62
C ASN A 372 21.74 -16.48 -21.49
N PRO A 373 22.43 -16.02 -20.44
CA PRO A 373 23.82 -16.41 -20.22
C PRO A 373 23.90 -17.92 -19.87
N PRO A 374 24.86 -18.68 -20.45
CA PRO A 374 25.03 -20.09 -20.16
C PRO A 374 25.48 -20.35 -18.70
N PRO A 375 25.33 -21.59 -18.18
CA PRO A 375 25.80 -21.94 -16.85
C PRO A 375 27.33 -21.84 -16.75
N ARG A 376 27.82 -21.45 -15.56
CA ARG A 376 29.25 -21.18 -15.31
C ARG A 376 30.19 -22.39 -15.52
N ALA A 377 29.67 -23.61 -15.47
CA ALA A 377 30.42 -24.82 -15.82
C ALA A 377 30.66 -24.87 -17.34
N ALA A 378 29.58 -24.91 -18.13
CA ALA A 378 29.65 -24.94 -19.60
C ALA A 378 30.45 -23.76 -20.19
N MET A 379 30.31 -22.56 -19.62
CA MET A 379 31.07 -21.36 -20.02
C MET A 379 32.60 -21.51 -19.89
N LYS A 380 33.09 -22.36 -18.98
CA LYS A 380 34.53 -22.61 -18.77
C LYS A 380 35.10 -23.73 -19.64
N GLU A 381 34.25 -24.61 -20.14
CA GLU A 381 34.64 -25.81 -20.89
C GLU A 381 34.34 -25.68 -22.39
N ASN A 382 33.19 -25.14 -22.78
CA ASN A 382 32.79 -24.94 -24.17
C ASN A 382 33.08 -23.50 -24.65
N MET A 383 33.84 -23.41 -25.74
CA MET A 383 34.16 -22.16 -26.43
C MET A 383 32.91 -21.40 -26.91
N GLU A 384 31.87 -22.08 -27.39
CA GLU A 384 30.64 -21.44 -27.85
C GLU A 384 29.91 -20.74 -26.69
N ALA A 385 29.81 -21.41 -25.55
CA ALA A 385 29.23 -20.84 -24.33
C ALA A 385 30.03 -19.62 -23.84
N LEU A 386 31.35 -19.63 -23.98
CA LEU A 386 32.19 -18.48 -23.66
C LEU A 386 31.95 -17.30 -24.63
N ILE A 387 31.81 -17.56 -25.93
CA ILE A 387 31.49 -16.54 -26.94
C ILE A 387 30.13 -15.91 -26.64
N HIS A 388 29.10 -16.73 -26.39
CA HIS A 388 27.76 -16.25 -26.05
C HIS A 388 27.75 -15.42 -24.76
N HIS A 389 28.43 -15.88 -23.70
CA HIS A 389 28.60 -15.12 -22.47
C HIS A 389 29.27 -13.76 -22.71
N PHE A 390 30.37 -13.73 -23.48
CA PHE A 390 31.09 -12.50 -23.77
C PHE A 390 30.23 -11.50 -24.55
N LEU A 391 29.52 -11.94 -25.58
CA LEU A 391 28.64 -11.07 -26.38
C LEU A 391 27.45 -10.55 -25.57
N LEU A 392 26.78 -11.39 -24.79
CA LEU A 392 25.63 -10.99 -23.96
C LEU A 392 25.96 -9.90 -22.93
N PHE A 393 27.14 -9.93 -22.33
CA PHE A 393 27.54 -8.95 -21.31
C PHE A 393 28.26 -7.71 -21.85
N THR A 394 28.79 -7.76 -23.08
CA THR A 394 29.44 -6.59 -23.72
C THR A 394 28.49 -5.80 -24.63
N LYS A 395 27.70 -6.50 -25.43
CA LYS A 395 26.74 -5.95 -26.38
C LYS A 395 25.30 -6.06 -25.87
N GLY A 396 24.89 -7.27 -25.50
CA GLY A 396 23.50 -7.63 -25.24
C GLY A 396 22.93 -8.54 -26.33
N TYR A 397 21.66 -8.91 -26.19
CA TYR A 397 20.87 -9.55 -27.25
C TYR A 397 20.11 -8.48 -28.04
N ALA A 398 20.03 -8.65 -29.37
CA ALA A 398 19.19 -7.83 -30.21
C ALA A 398 17.73 -8.32 -30.14
N VAL A 399 16.79 -7.40 -29.95
CA VAL A 399 15.34 -7.71 -29.92
C VAL A 399 14.77 -7.37 -31.31
N PRO A 400 13.92 -8.21 -31.92
CA PRO A 400 13.28 -7.91 -33.20
C PRO A 400 12.64 -6.52 -33.25
N PRO A 401 12.63 -5.83 -34.41
CA PRO A 401 11.96 -4.54 -34.55
C PRO A 401 10.44 -4.73 -34.40
N GLY A 402 9.80 -3.88 -33.58
CA GLY A 402 8.39 -4.00 -33.27
C GLY A 402 7.98 -3.22 -32.02
N GLU A 403 6.68 -3.18 -31.79
CA GLU A 403 6.07 -2.48 -30.65
C GLU A 403 5.20 -3.45 -29.85
N THR A 404 5.24 -3.34 -28.53
CA THR A 404 4.42 -4.16 -27.63
C THR A 404 3.86 -3.32 -26.50
N TYR A 405 2.60 -3.60 -26.15
CA TYR A 405 2.09 -3.35 -24.80
C TYR A 405 1.92 -4.70 -24.11
N SER A 406 2.51 -4.82 -22.93
CA SER A 406 2.25 -5.91 -21.99
C SER A 406 1.86 -5.30 -20.66
N ALA A 407 0.88 -5.89 -19.99
CA ALA A 407 0.38 -5.43 -18.71
C ALA A 407 0.15 -6.63 -17.79
N ILE A 408 0.31 -6.37 -16.50
CA ILE A 408 0.11 -7.37 -15.43
C ILE A 408 -0.75 -6.78 -14.32
N GLU A 409 -1.31 -7.64 -13.48
CA GLU A 409 -1.95 -7.24 -12.24
C GLU A 409 -0.88 -7.05 -11.15
N ALA A 410 -0.24 -5.88 -11.11
CA ALA A 410 0.56 -5.48 -9.96
C ALA A 410 -0.37 -5.30 -8.73
N PRO A 411 0.15 -5.31 -7.49
CA PRO A 411 -0.70 -5.20 -6.29
C PRO A 411 -1.45 -3.86 -6.20
N LYS A 412 -0.92 -2.82 -6.86
CA LYS A 412 -1.55 -1.50 -7.00
C LYS A 412 -2.61 -1.45 -8.11
N GLY A 413 -2.56 -2.37 -9.09
CA GLY A 413 -3.44 -2.44 -10.25
C GLY A 413 -2.70 -2.76 -11.54
N GLU A 414 -3.24 -2.30 -12.68
CA GLU A 414 -2.64 -2.60 -13.98
C GLU A 414 -1.33 -1.81 -14.17
N MET A 415 -0.21 -2.49 -14.01
CA MET A 415 1.09 -1.99 -14.42
C MET A 415 1.35 -2.44 -15.86
N GLY A 416 1.49 -1.47 -16.76
CA GLY A 416 1.76 -1.72 -18.18
C GLY A 416 3.10 -1.18 -18.61
N VAL A 417 3.74 -1.87 -19.55
CA VAL A 417 5.02 -1.48 -20.16
C VAL A 417 4.85 -1.50 -21.68
N TYR A 418 5.05 -0.33 -22.28
CA TYR A 418 5.07 -0.13 -23.74
C TYR A 418 6.51 -0.01 -24.22
N ILE A 419 6.98 -0.96 -25.02
CA ILE A 419 8.34 -0.99 -25.57
C ILE A 419 8.27 -0.91 -27.09
N VAL A 420 9.11 -0.04 -27.64
CA VAL A 420 9.44 0.05 -29.07
C VAL A 420 10.87 -0.43 -29.24
N SER A 421 11.06 -1.43 -30.11
CA SER A 421 12.35 -1.92 -30.55
C SER A 421 12.59 -1.52 -32.00
N ASP A 422 13.79 -1.03 -32.29
CA ASP A 422 14.28 -0.71 -33.65
C ASP A 422 15.06 -1.87 -34.29
N GLY A 423 15.13 -3.03 -33.63
CA GLY A 423 15.98 -4.16 -34.05
C GLY A 423 17.35 -4.20 -33.37
N SER A 424 17.67 -3.23 -32.50
CA SER A 424 18.96 -3.16 -31.81
C SER A 424 18.97 -3.86 -30.44
N GLU A 425 20.11 -3.77 -29.76
CA GLU A 425 20.36 -4.30 -28.41
C GLU A 425 19.80 -3.39 -27.29
N ARG A 426 19.16 -2.27 -27.66
CA ARG A 426 18.62 -1.24 -26.76
C ARG A 426 17.16 -0.96 -27.12
N PRO A 427 16.28 -0.67 -26.14
CA PRO A 427 14.93 -0.21 -26.44
C PRO A 427 14.98 1.19 -27.05
N TYR A 428 14.36 1.37 -28.21
CA TYR A 428 14.25 2.68 -28.86
C TYR A 428 13.39 3.65 -28.04
N ARG A 429 12.30 3.13 -27.46
CA ARG A 429 11.45 3.84 -26.51
C ARG A 429 10.88 2.85 -25.49
N CYS A 430 10.84 3.26 -24.23
CA CYS A 430 10.13 2.55 -23.17
C CYS A 430 9.24 3.55 -22.43
N LYS A 431 7.92 3.31 -22.44
CA LYS A 431 6.92 4.08 -21.69
C LYS A 431 6.27 3.17 -20.65
N ILE A 432 6.25 3.60 -19.39
CA ILE A 432 5.58 2.85 -18.33
C ILE A 432 4.18 3.46 -18.08
N ARG A 433 3.17 2.61 -17.93
CA ARG A 433 1.84 2.93 -17.39
C ARG A 433 1.81 2.45 -15.95
N ALA A 434 1.72 3.39 -15.00
CA ALA A 434 1.63 3.07 -13.57
C ALA A 434 0.20 3.29 -13.10
N PRO A 435 -0.35 2.41 -12.24
CA PRO A 435 -1.67 2.59 -11.65
C PRO A 435 -1.76 3.88 -10.82
N GLY A 436 -0.80 4.14 -9.92
CA GLY A 436 -0.84 5.30 -9.01
C GLY A 436 -0.83 6.66 -9.71
N PHE A 437 -0.30 6.75 -10.93
CA PHE A 437 -0.37 7.99 -11.73
C PHE A 437 -1.82 8.31 -12.17
N ALA A 438 -2.59 7.29 -12.56
CA ALA A 438 -4.00 7.47 -12.92
C ALA A 438 -4.85 7.74 -11.66
N HIS A 439 -4.58 7.03 -10.57
CA HIS A 439 -5.25 7.24 -9.28
C HIS A 439 -5.06 8.66 -8.75
N LEU A 440 -3.82 9.15 -8.68
CA LEU A 440 -3.51 10.50 -8.21
C LEU A 440 -4.02 11.60 -9.16
N GLY A 441 -4.02 11.35 -10.48
CA GLY A 441 -4.56 12.30 -11.46
C GLY A 441 -6.03 12.66 -11.24
N CYS A 442 -6.79 11.78 -10.57
CA CYS A 442 -8.22 11.98 -10.29
C CYS A 442 -8.50 12.28 -8.80
N PHE A 443 -7.46 12.56 -8.01
CA PHE A 443 -7.57 12.87 -6.58
C PHE A 443 -8.47 14.08 -6.29
N ASP A 444 -8.46 15.10 -7.14
CA ASP A 444 -9.35 16.28 -7.04
C ASP A 444 -10.83 15.86 -7.10
N GLN A 445 -11.22 14.99 -8.03
CA GLN A 445 -12.61 14.55 -8.16
C GLN A 445 -13.07 13.72 -6.96
N ILE A 446 -12.17 12.97 -6.33
CA ILE A 446 -12.47 12.08 -5.19
C ILE A 446 -12.45 12.82 -3.84
N SER A 447 -11.65 13.89 -3.72
CA SER A 447 -11.50 14.64 -2.46
C SER A 447 -12.47 15.83 -2.32
N ARG A 448 -13.11 16.29 -3.40
CA ARG A 448 -14.12 17.37 -3.35
C ARG A 448 -15.27 17.04 -2.41
N GLY A 449 -15.61 17.98 -1.53
CA GLY A 449 -16.69 17.84 -0.55
C GLY A 449 -16.31 16.99 0.68
N HIS A 450 -15.11 16.42 0.73
CA HIS A 450 -14.58 15.76 1.92
C HIS A 450 -13.79 16.73 2.81
N LEU A 451 -13.59 16.35 4.06
CA LEU A 451 -12.80 17.11 5.03
C LEU A 451 -11.29 16.90 4.80
N LEU A 452 -10.47 17.85 5.26
CA LEU A 452 -9.00 17.74 5.19
C LEU A 452 -8.45 16.43 5.78
N ALA A 453 -9.05 15.93 6.86
CA ALA A 453 -8.65 14.67 7.48
C ALA A 453 -8.97 13.43 6.63
N ASP A 454 -9.98 13.50 5.77
CA ASP A 454 -10.43 12.37 4.93
C ASP A 454 -9.57 12.25 3.67
N ALA A 455 -9.01 13.37 3.20
CA ALA A 455 -8.02 13.40 2.13
C ALA A 455 -6.81 12.48 2.42
N VAL A 456 -6.41 12.38 3.68
CA VAL A 456 -5.34 11.48 4.15
C VAL A 456 -5.74 10.01 3.99
N ALA A 457 -6.97 9.64 4.35
CA ALA A 457 -7.48 8.28 4.13
C ALA A 457 -7.58 7.95 2.62
N ILE A 458 -8.00 8.93 1.81
CA ILE A 458 -8.06 8.78 0.34
C ILE A 458 -6.65 8.51 -0.23
N ILE A 459 -5.62 9.26 0.19
CA ILE A 459 -4.21 9.03 -0.18
C ILE A 459 -3.77 7.60 0.18
N GLY A 460 -4.04 7.16 1.42
CA GLY A 460 -3.69 5.82 1.88
C GLY A 460 -4.39 4.71 1.09
N THR A 461 -5.67 4.87 0.74
CA THR A 461 -6.39 3.84 -0.05
C THR A 461 -6.02 3.79 -1.53
N MET A 462 -5.47 4.86 -2.10
CA MET A 462 -4.86 4.86 -3.43
C MET A 462 -3.50 4.16 -3.47
N ASP A 463 -2.87 3.94 -2.31
CA ASP A 463 -1.59 3.21 -2.18
C ASP A 463 -0.46 3.80 -3.05
N LEU A 464 -0.29 5.11 -2.96
CA LEU A 464 0.62 5.88 -3.82
C LEU A 464 2.09 5.68 -3.44
N VAL A 465 2.88 5.20 -4.41
CA VAL A 465 4.35 5.15 -4.31
C VAL A 465 4.95 6.10 -5.36
N PHE A 466 5.54 7.20 -4.90
CA PHE A 466 5.96 8.29 -5.80
C PHE A 466 7.05 7.91 -6.81
N GLY A 467 7.76 6.79 -6.60
CA GLY A 467 8.70 6.26 -7.58
C GLY A 467 8.06 5.67 -8.85
N GLU A 468 6.79 5.28 -8.80
CA GLU A 468 6.02 4.91 -10.01
C GLU A 468 5.16 6.06 -10.57
N VAL A 469 4.86 7.09 -9.77
CA VAL A 469 4.22 8.31 -10.27
C VAL A 469 5.24 9.11 -11.09
N ASP A 470 6.38 9.42 -10.48
CA ASP A 470 7.44 10.28 -11.02
C ASP A 470 8.56 9.46 -11.68
N ARG A 471 8.59 9.43 -13.02
CA ARG A 471 9.46 8.53 -13.80
C ARG A 471 10.27 9.28 -14.84
#